data_AF-A0A7C4B6I3-F1
#
_entry.id   AF-A0A7C4B6I3-F1
#
_cell.length_a   1.000
_cell.length_b   1.000
_cell.length_c   1.000
_cell.angle_alpha   90.00
_cell.angle_beta   90.00
_cell.angle_gamma   90.00
#
_symmetry.space_group_name_H-M   'P 1'
#
loop_
_entity.id
_entity.type
_entity.pdbx_description
1 polymer ?
#
loop_
_entity_poly.entity_id
_entity_poly.type
_entity_poly.pdbx_seq_one_letter_code
_entity_poly.pdbx_strand_id
1 'polypeptide(L)'
;MEVYVPDTSVVVEGIVSKLIMNGEIKGKVALHRAILSELEGQANQGKVTGFVGLEEIRRIRDLADKGVVEFEIVGVRPRPLDIQYAKYGSIDAIIRDYAWENTATLITGDRTQAEVAKAMGLKVLYIPPKREFKFGIQGFFDSETMSVHLKEGVAPRAKKGRPGKWYFTELSSKTLTRSDIESLANEIIEVAKSVPNGFIEIDRAGSTIVQLGGYRVIITRPPMSDGWEITAVRPIIKLSLNDYNLPDRLMERLEEKAEGILIAGAPGMGKTTFA
;
A
#
# COMPACT_ATOMS: atom_id res chain seq x y z
N MET A 1 -18.67 -26.45 -16.29
CA MET A 1 -18.24 -25.08 -16.64
C MET A 1 -17.59 -24.48 -15.40
N GLU A 2 -16.46 -23.78 -15.52
CA GLU A 2 -15.83 -23.18 -14.33
C GLU A 2 -16.65 -22.00 -13.80
N VAL A 3 -16.75 -21.91 -12.48
CA VAL A 3 -17.43 -20.82 -11.76
C VAL A 3 -16.35 -19.99 -11.07
N TYR A 4 -16.43 -18.68 -11.24
CA TYR A 4 -15.54 -17.71 -10.65
C TYR A 4 -16.32 -16.80 -9.71
N VAL A 5 -15.83 -16.65 -8.49
CA VAL A 5 -16.44 -15.81 -7.46
C VAL A 5 -15.47 -14.67 -7.14
N PRO A 6 -15.70 -13.46 -7.67
CA PRO A 6 -14.87 -12.32 -7.34
C PRO A 6 -15.18 -11.78 -5.94
N ASP A 7 -14.17 -11.27 -5.25
CA ASP A 7 -14.35 -10.52 -4.01
C ASP A 7 -14.50 -9.00 -4.25
N THR A 8 -14.71 -8.24 -3.18
CA THR A 8 -14.85 -6.77 -3.26
C THR A 8 -13.59 -6.11 -3.85
N SER A 9 -12.39 -6.60 -3.53
CA SER A 9 -11.13 -5.98 -3.97
C SER A 9 -10.98 -5.96 -5.50
N VAL A 10 -11.19 -7.09 -6.18
CA VAL A 10 -11.03 -7.17 -7.64
C VAL A 10 -12.17 -6.51 -8.42
N VAL A 11 -13.34 -6.38 -7.79
CA VAL A 11 -14.47 -5.62 -8.34
C VAL A 11 -14.18 -4.13 -8.30
N VAL A 12 -13.68 -3.61 -7.17
CA VAL A 12 -13.33 -2.19 -7.05
C VAL A 12 -12.16 -1.81 -7.95
N GLU A 13 -11.17 -2.70 -8.14
CA GLU A 13 -10.03 -2.44 -9.03
C GLU A 13 -10.33 -2.58 -10.53
N GLY A 14 -11.55 -2.99 -10.88
CA GLY A 14 -11.96 -3.19 -12.25
C GLY A 14 -11.15 -4.28 -12.96
N ILE A 15 -10.81 -5.35 -12.24
CA ILE A 15 -9.96 -6.44 -12.73
C ILE A 15 -10.79 -7.50 -13.44
N VAL A 16 -11.99 -7.79 -12.94
CA VAL A 16 -12.81 -8.91 -13.42
C VAL A 16 -13.13 -8.79 -14.91
N SER A 17 -13.59 -7.63 -15.37
CA SER A 17 -13.85 -7.36 -16.79
C SER A 17 -12.60 -7.51 -17.66
N LYS A 18 -11.43 -7.11 -17.16
CA LYS A 18 -10.15 -7.27 -17.87
C LYS A 18 -9.78 -8.73 -18.05
N LEU A 19 -9.96 -9.56 -17.02
CA LEU A 19 -9.73 -11.01 -17.11
C LEU A 19 -10.64 -11.67 -18.14
N ILE A 20 -11.92 -11.27 -18.18
CA ILE A 20 -12.88 -11.77 -19.18
C ILE A 20 -12.41 -11.39 -20.58
N MET A 21 -12.08 -10.12 -20.81
CA MET A 21 -11.63 -9.62 -22.11
C MET A 21 -10.33 -10.26 -22.59
N ASN A 22 -9.40 -10.54 -21.67
CA ASN A 22 -8.14 -11.22 -21.97
C ASN A 22 -8.31 -12.74 -22.19
N GLY A 23 -9.50 -13.29 -21.93
CA GLY A 23 -9.76 -14.73 -21.99
C GLY A 23 -9.09 -15.53 -20.87
N GLU A 24 -8.69 -14.88 -19.78
CA GLU A 24 -8.10 -15.52 -18.59
C GLU A 24 -9.16 -16.24 -17.76
N ILE A 25 -10.41 -15.74 -17.77
CA ILE A 25 -11.57 -16.43 -17.20
C ILE A 25 -12.59 -16.74 -18.29
N LYS A 26 -13.03 -17.99 -18.34
CA LYS A 26 -14.01 -18.49 -19.32
C LYS A 26 -15.01 -19.38 -18.59
N GLY A 27 -16.26 -18.95 -18.50
CA GLY A 27 -17.29 -19.69 -17.76
C GLY A 27 -18.30 -18.75 -17.12
N LYS A 28 -18.61 -18.98 -15.85
CA LYS A 28 -19.61 -18.21 -15.09
C LYS A 28 -18.96 -17.33 -14.04
N VAL A 29 -19.32 -16.06 -14.00
CA VAL A 29 -19.00 -15.13 -12.91
C VAL A 29 -20.19 -15.05 -11.98
N ALA A 30 -20.02 -15.51 -10.74
CA ALA A 30 -21.03 -15.52 -9.70
C ALA A 30 -20.70 -14.44 -8.66
N LEU A 31 -21.41 -13.31 -8.71
CA LEU A 31 -21.15 -12.16 -7.84
C LEU A 31 -22.08 -12.19 -6.62
N HIS A 32 -21.49 -12.26 -5.43
CA HIS A 32 -22.27 -12.37 -4.20
C HIS A 32 -23.01 -11.07 -3.87
N ARG A 33 -24.29 -11.15 -3.46
CA ARG A 33 -25.13 -9.99 -3.10
C ARG A 33 -24.57 -9.11 -1.98
N ALA A 34 -23.69 -9.66 -1.14
CA ALA A 34 -22.97 -8.89 -0.13
C ALA A 34 -22.11 -7.77 -0.74
N ILE A 35 -21.43 -8.05 -1.86
CA ILE A 35 -20.59 -7.06 -2.58
C ILE A 35 -21.46 -5.91 -3.10
N LEU A 36 -22.61 -6.23 -3.70
CA LEU A 36 -23.58 -5.21 -4.15
C LEU A 36 -24.05 -4.33 -2.98
N SER A 37 -24.39 -4.95 -1.85
CA SER A 37 -24.88 -4.22 -0.67
C SER A 37 -23.82 -3.28 -0.10
N GLU A 38 -22.56 -3.72 -0.09
CA GLU A 38 -21.43 -2.90 0.33
C GLU A 38 -21.19 -1.72 -0.61
N LEU A 39 -21.13 -1.98 -1.93
CA LEU A 39 -20.89 -0.94 -2.94
C LEU A 39 -22.02 0.08 -2.99
N GLU A 40 -23.28 -0.35 -2.85
CA GLU A 40 -24.45 0.52 -2.71
C GLU A 40 -24.32 1.42 -1.47
N GLY A 41 -23.96 0.83 -0.32
CA GLY A 41 -23.73 1.59 0.91
C GLY A 41 -22.61 2.62 0.78
N GLN A 42 -21.50 2.26 0.12
CA GLN A 42 -20.40 3.17 -0.17
C GLN A 42 -20.81 4.29 -1.14
N ALA A 43 -21.54 3.97 -2.21
CA ALA A 43 -22.02 4.96 -3.20
C ALA A 43 -23.02 5.94 -2.59
N ASN A 44 -23.94 5.47 -1.75
CA ASN A 44 -24.89 6.31 -1.02
C ASN A 44 -24.20 7.26 -0.03
N GLN A 45 -23.03 6.89 0.47
CA GLN A 45 -22.16 7.76 1.28
C GLN A 45 -21.28 8.70 0.45
N GLY A 46 -21.40 8.69 -0.89
CA GLY A 46 -20.60 9.51 -1.80
C GLY A 46 -19.17 9.00 -2.03
N LYS A 47 -18.84 7.76 -1.63
CA LYS A 47 -17.48 7.22 -1.82
C LYS A 47 -17.26 6.80 -3.27
N VAL A 48 -16.17 7.27 -3.86
CA VAL A 48 -15.74 6.96 -5.23
C VAL A 48 -15.62 5.45 -5.47
N THR A 49 -15.11 4.70 -4.49
CA THR A 49 -14.96 3.24 -4.55
C THR A 49 -16.29 2.51 -4.81
N GLY A 50 -17.39 3.00 -4.24
CA GLY A 50 -18.73 2.45 -4.47
C GLY A 50 -19.16 2.62 -5.93
N PHE A 51 -19.00 3.84 -6.48
CA PHE A 51 -19.33 4.12 -7.89
C PHE A 51 -18.46 3.32 -8.86
N VAL A 52 -17.15 3.22 -8.60
CA VAL A 52 -16.23 2.46 -9.45
C VAL A 52 -16.58 0.97 -9.46
N GLY A 53 -16.86 0.38 -8.29
CA GLY A 53 -17.27 -1.02 -8.21
C GLY A 53 -18.60 -1.30 -8.92
N LEU A 54 -19.58 -0.41 -8.79
CA LEU A 54 -20.86 -0.53 -9.51
C LEU A 54 -20.67 -0.44 -11.03
N GLU A 55 -19.80 0.45 -11.50
CA GLU A 55 -19.46 0.58 -12.92
C GLU A 55 -18.77 -0.68 -13.45
N GLU A 56 -17.92 -1.32 -12.64
CA GLU A 56 -17.31 -2.60 -13.01
C GLU A 56 -18.35 -3.71 -13.14
N ILE A 57 -19.31 -3.80 -12.22
CA ILE A 57 -20.41 -4.77 -12.31
C ILE A 57 -21.22 -4.54 -13.60
N ARG A 58 -21.44 -3.28 -13.99
CA ARG A 58 -22.09 -2.96 -15.27
C ARG A 58 -21.28 -3.49 -16.46
N ARG A 59 -19.96 -3.32 -16.47
CA ARG A 59 -19.10 -3.86 -17.54
C ARG A 59 -19.15 -5.39 -17.62
N ILE A 60 -19.17 -6.08 -16.48
CA ILE A 60 -19.30 -7.55 -16.45
C ILE A 60 -20.64 -7.97 -17.06
N ARG A 61 -21.74 -7.28 -16.72
CA ARG A 61 -23.06 -7.51 -17.32
C ARG A 61 -23.05 -7.28 -18.82
N ASP A 62 -22.45 -6.18 -19.29
CA ASP A 62 -22.32 -5.87 -20.73
C ASP A 62 -21.55 -6.96 -21.50
N LEU A 63 -20.51 -7.54 -20.88
CA LEU A 63 -19.76 -8.66 -21.46
C LEU A 63 -20.57 -9.95 -21.48
N ALA A 64 -21.40 -10.18 -20.47
CA ALA A 64 -22.30 -11.32 -20.43
C ALA A 64 -23.41 -11.22 -21.47
N ASP A 65 -23.95 -10.03 -21.69
CA ASP A 65 -24.99 -9.79 -22.70
C ASP A 65 -24.47 -9.96 -24.13
N LYS A 66 -23.15 -9.77 -24.33
CA LYS A 66 -22.43 -10.10 -25.57
C LYS A 66 -22.08 -11.59 -25.71
N GLY A 67 -22.43 -12.42 -24.73
CA GLY A 67 -22.17 -13.86 -24.73
C GLY A 67 -20.70 -14.22 -24.47
N VAL A 68 -19.89 -13.30 -23.94
CA VAL A 68 -18.46 -13.57 -23.64
C VAL A 68 -18.31 -14.40 -22.37
N VAL A 69 -19.24 -14.27 -21.42
CA VAL A 69 -19.24 -14.94 -20.12
C VAL A 69 -20.68 -15.15 -19.62
N GLU A 70 -20.93 -16.12 -18.75
CA GLU A 70 -22.18 -16.14 -17.98
C GLU A 70 -22.05 -15.26 -16.73
N PHE A 71 -23.09 -14.51 -16.38
CA PHE A 71 -23.08 -13.66 -15.18
C PHE A 71 -24.33 -13.84 -14.35
N GLU A 72 -24.15 -14.18 -13.07
CA GLU A 72 -25.21 -14.37 -12.09
C GLU A 72 -24.91 -13.63 -10.77
N ILE A 73 -25.96 -13.09 -10.15
CA ILE A 73 -25.90 -12.53 -8.80
C ILE A 73 -26.41 -13.58 -7.82
N VAL A 74 -25.59 -13.96 -6.85
CA VAL A 74 -25.79 -15.13 -5.98
C VAL A 74 -25.82 -14.77 -4.50
N GLY A 75 -26.25 -15.73 -3.68
CA GLY A 75 -26.31 -15.59 -2.24
C GLY A 75 -27.46 -14.72 -1.74
N VAL A 76 -27.47 -14.48 -0.43
CA VAL A 76 -28.53 -13.72 0.26
C VAL A 76 -28.04 -12.31 0.58
N ARG A 77 -28.94 -11.33 0.56
CA ARG A 77 -28.63 -9.97 1.03
C ARG A 77 -28.36 -10.02 2.54
N PRO A 78 -27.17 -9.62 3.03
CA PRO A 78 -26.91 -9.56 4.46
C PRO A 78 -27.89 -8.59 5.13
N ARG A 79 -28.44 -8.94 6.30
CA ARG A 79 -29.32 -8.00 7.01
C ARG A 79 -28.46 -6.88 7.61
N PRO A 80 -29.00 -5.66 7.81
CA PRO A 80 -28.24 -4.56 8.40
C PRO A 80 -27.59 -4.88 9.75
N LEU A 81 -28.27 -5.68 10.58
CA LEU A 81 -27.73 -6.19 11.85
C LEU A 81 -26.51 -7.10 11.65
N ASP A 82 -26.54 -7.96 10.63
CA ASP A 82 -25.43 -8.87 10.32
C ASP A 82 -24.19 -8.09 9.84
N ILE A 83 -24.38 -6.92 9.22
CA ILE A 83 -23.30 -6.02 8.80
C ILE A 83 -22.71 -5.26 10.01
N GLN A 84 -23.55 -4.86 10.98
CA GLN A 84 -23.16 -4.04 12.12
C GLN A 84 -22.43 -4.84 13.22
N TYR A 85 -22.78 -6.11 13.41
CA TYR A 85 -22.16 -7.00 14.41
C TYR A 85 -20.96 -7.78 13.89
N ALA A 86 -20.81 -7.88 12.56
CA ALA A 86 -19.72 -8.63 12.01
C ALA A 86 -18.47 -7.74 11.94
N LYS A 87 -17.48 -8.09 12.76
CA LYS A 87 -16.12 -7.55 12.71
C LYS A 87 -15.60 -7.56 11.26
N TYR A 88 -14.65 -6.67 10.96
CA TYR A 88 -13.83 -6.69 9.74
C TYR A 88 -13.61 -8.13 9.23
N GLY A 89 -13.99 -8.42 7.97
CA GLY A 89 -13.79 -9.73 7.33
C GLY A 89 -15.03 -10.63 7.17
N SER A 90 -16.22 -10.13 7.45
CA SER A 90 -17.47 -10.91 7.37
C SER A 90 -17.94 -11.20 5.94
N ILE A 91 -17.80 -10.21 5.05
CA ILE A 91 -18.12 -10.34 3.64
C ILE A 91 -17.16 -11.33 2.98
N ASP A 92 -15.86 -11.23 3.27
CA ASP A 92 -14.84 -12.14 2.76
C ASP A 92 -15.10 -13.59 3.16
N ALA A 93 -15.55 -13.81 4.40
CA ALA A 93 -15.95 -15.13 4.87
C ALA A 93 -17.14 -15.67 4.06
N ILE A 94 -18.21 -14.90 3.90
CA ILE A 94 -19.39 -15.30 3.12
C ILE A 94 -19.02 -15.62 1.66
N ILE A 95 -18.14 -14.83 1.06
CA ILE A 95 -17.67 -15.04 -0.31
C ILE A 95 -16.84 -16.33 -0.40
N ARG A 96 -15.94 -16.57 0.55
CA ARG A 96 -15.16 -17.81 0.63
C ARG A 96 -16.04 -19.03 0.84
N ASP A 97 -17.00 -18.96 1.75
CA ASP A 97 -17.92 -20.06 2.05
C ASP A 97 -18.74 -20.41 0.80
N TYR A 98 -19.26 -19.40 0.10
CA TYR A 98 -19.96 -19.61 -1.16
C TYR A 98 -19.06 -20.26 -2.23
N ALA A 99 -17.82 -19.79 -2.37
CA ALA A 99 -16.87 -20.35 -3.32
C ALA A 99 -16.49 -21.80 -2.98
N TRP A 100 -16.35 -22.13 -1.70
CA TRP A 100 -16.10 -23.48 -1.21
C TRP A 100 -17.27 -24.42 -1.52
N GLU A 101 -18.48 -24.06 -1.12
CA GLU A 101 -19.69 -24.86 -1.30
C GLU A 101 -19.96 -25.18 -2.79
N ASN A 102 -19.62 -24.26 -3.68
CA ASN A 102 -19.87 -24.40 -5.11
C ASN A 102 -18.65 -24.90 -5.91
N THR A 103 -17.57 -25.31 -5.24
CA THR A 103 -16.31 -25.74 -5.89
C THR A 103 -15.81 -24.69 -6.91
N ALA A 104 -16.01 -23.42 -6.59
CA ALA A 104 -15.70 -22.29 -7.46
C ALA A 104 -14.28 -21.78 -7.23
N THR A 105 -13.76 -21.05 -8.22
CA THR A 105 -12.48 -20.36 -8.12
C THR A 105 -12.71 -18.96 -7.53
N LEU A 106 -12.15 -18.70 -6.35
CA LEU A 106 -12.16 -17.37 -5.76
C LEU A 106 -11.20 -16.44 -6.53
N ILE A 107 -11.67 -15.27 -6.95
CA ILE A 107 -10.82 -14.22 -7.52
C ILE A 107 -10.66 -13.12 -6.48
N THR A 108 -9.41 -12.83 -6.09
CA THR A 108 -9.13 -11.87 -5.02
C THR A 108 -7.80 -11.14 -5.28
N GLY A 109 -7.76 -9.85 -4.91
CA GLY A 109 -6.54 -9.05 -4.84
C GLY A 109 -6.00 -8.91 -3.42
N ASP A 110 -6.74 -9.39 -2.42
CA ASP A 110 -6.33 -9.44 -1.03
C ASP A 110 -5.50 -10.71 -0.75
N ARG A 111 -4.26 -10.49 -0.30
CA ARG A 111 -3.32 -11.58 0.01
C ARG A 111 -3.80 -12.44 1.19
N THR A 112 -4.37 -11.83 2.22
CA THR A 112 -4.88 -12.54 3.39
C THR A 112 -6.05 -13.44 3.01
N GLN A 113 -7.00 -12.92 2.22
CA GLN A 113 -8.12 -13.72 1.71
C GLN A 113 -7.65 -14.87 0.82
N ALA A 114 -6.65 -14.64 -0.03
CA ALA A 114 -6.07 -15.68 -0.86
C ALA A 114 -5.43 -16.80 -0.02
N GLU A 115 -4.62 -16.46 0.98
CA GLU A 115 -3.95 -17.45 1.84
C GLU A 115 -4.96 -18.23 2.70
N VAL A 116 -5.96 -17.57 3.27
CA VAL A 116 -7.04 -18.25 4.01
C VAL A 116 -7.81 -19.20 3.10
N ALA A 117 -8.18 -18.78 1.90
CA ALA A 117 -8.91 -19.63 0.95
C ALA A 117 -8.08 -20.83 0.49
N LYS A 118 -6.77 -20.65 0.23
CA LYS A 118 -5.85 -21.75 -0.07
C LYS A 118 -5.74 -22.73 1.09
N ALA A 119 -5.65 -22.23 2.33
CA ALA A 119 -5.57 -23.06 3.53
C ALA A 119 -6.85 -23.88 3.77
N MET A 120 -8.00 -23.33 3.39
CA MET A 120 -9.26 -24.09 3.36
C MET A 120 -9.22 -25.17 2.27
N GLY A 121 -8.56 -24.92 1.13
CA GLY A 121 -8.44 -25.84 -0.01
C GLY A 121 -9.21 -25.37 -1.26
N LEU A 122 -9.62 -24.10 -1.31
CA LEU A 122 -10.26 -23.50 -2.48
C LEU A 122 -9.27 -23.35 -3.63
N LYS A 123 -9.80 -23.39 -4.85
CA LYS A 123 -9.10 -22.83 -6.01
C LYS A 123 -9.09 -21.30 -5.90
N VAL A 124 -7.93 -20.69 -6.03
CA VAL A 124 -7.77 -19.23 -5.89
C VAL A 124 -7.02 -18.67 -7.08
N LEU A 125 -7.63 -17.70 -7.75
CA LEU A 125 -6.99 -16.81 -8.70
C LEU A 125 -6.61 -15.52 -7.97
N TYR A 126 -5.40 -15.50 -7.42
CA TYR A 126 -4.86 -14.32 -6.74
C TYR A 126 -4.30 -13.34 -7.77
N ILE A 127 -4.88 -12.14 -7.83
CA ILE A 127 -4.46 -11.08 -8.73
C ILE A 127 -3.94 -9.96 -7.87
N PRO A 128 -2.62 -9.91 -7.62
CA PRO A 128 -2.08 -8.81 -6.83
C PRO A 128 -2.47 -7.49 -7.51
N PRO A 129 -2.85 -6.47 -6.73
CA PRO A 129 -3.18 -5.17 -7.28
C PRO A 129 -2.10 -4.76 -8.29
N LYS A 130 -2.51 -4.34 -9.49
CA LYS A 130 -1.58 -3.78 -10.49
C LYS A 130 -1.06 -2.46 -9.96
N ARG A 131 -0.13 -2.53 -9.02
CA ARG A 131 0.68 -1.42 -8.58
C ARG A 131 1.64 -1.12 -9.72
N GLU A 132 1.38 -0.02 -10.43
CA GLU A 132 2.45 0.66 -11.19
C GLU A 132 3.54 1.26 -10.28
N PHE A 133 3.55 0.90 -8.99
CA PHE A 133 4.74 0.96 -8.16
C PHE A 133 5.15 -0.46 -7.79
N LYS A 134 6.04 -1.03 -8.59
CA LYS A 134 6.61 -2.39 -8.41
C LYS A 134 7.40 -2.57 -7.12
N PHE A 135 7.49 -1.55 -6.27
CA PHE A 135 8.09 -1.58 -4.96
C PHE A 135 7.37 -0.50 -4.16
N GLY A 136 7.15 -0.69 -2.86
CA GLY A 136 6.84 0.41 -1.95
C GLY A 136 7.93 1.49 -2.01
N ILE A 137 7.92 2.45 -1.10
CA ILE A 137 8.85 3.60 -1.10
C ILE A 137 10.34 3.27 -1.44
N GLN A 138 10.78 2.06 -1.12
CA GLN A 138 12.05 1.43 -1.48
C GLN A 138 12.41 1.47 -2.99
N GLY A 139 11.44 1.34 -3.90
CA GLY A 139 11.68 1.31 -5.35
C GLY A 139 12.25 2.59 -5.93
N PHE A 140 12.08 3.70 -5.22
CA PHE A 140 12.60 4.99 -5.62
C PHE A 140 14.05 5.21 -5.17
N PHE A 141 14.62 4.28 -4.40
CA PHE A 141 15.98 4.39 -3.87
C PHE A 141 16.96 3.44 -4.58
N ASP A 142 18.03 4.01 -5.14
CA ASP A 142 19.23 3.26 -5.52
C ASP A 142 20.33 3.42 -4.46
N SER A 143 21.59 3.10 -4.81
CA SER A 143 22.75 3.24 -3.92
C SER A 143 23.13 4.70 -3.63
N GLU A 144 22.74 5.65 -4.48
CA GLU A 144 23.09 7.06 -4.39
C GLU A 144 21.92 7.94 -3.93
N THR A 145 20.69 7.43 -3.94
CA THR A 145 19.51 8.15 -3.47
C THR A 145 19.57 8.39 -1.97
N MET A 146 19.66 9.68 -1.62
CA MET A 146 19.61 10.23 -0.27
C MET A 146 18.15 10.31 0.21
N SER A 147 17.29 10.85 -0.64
CA SER A 147 15.88 11.06 -0.33
C SER A 147 15.03 11.10 -1.59
N VAL A 148 13.76 10.78 -1.41
CA VAL A 148 12.73 10.76 -2.46
C VAL A 148 11.65 11.74 -2.07
N HIS A 149 11.20 12.51 -3.05
CA HIS A 149 10.22 13.59 -2.89
C HIS A 149 9.11 13.38 -3.93
N LEU A 150 7.91 13.15 -3.42
CA LEU A 150 6.70 12.85 -4.19
C LEU A 150 5.65 13.91 -3.84
N LYS A 151 5.09 14.56 -4.84
CA LYS A 151 4.07 15.61 -4.68
C LYS A 151 3.02 15.51 -5.78
N GLU A 152 1.75 15.72 -5.42
CA GLU A 152 0.66 15.62 -6.39
C GLU A 152 0.81 16.71 -7.46
N GLY A 153 0.53 16.36 -8.71
CA GLY A 153 0.73 17.20 -9.88
C GLY A 153 2.19 17.35 -10.32
N VAL A 154 3.15 16.67 -9.68
CA VAL A 154 4.58 16.81 -9.96
C VAL A 154 5.21 15.45 -10.29
N ALA A 155 6.23 15.45 -11.15
CA ALA A 155 7.05 14.27 -11.40
C ALA A 155 7.81 13.85 -10.12
N PRO A 156 7.97 12.54 -9.85
CA PRO A 156 8.72 12.07 -8.70
C PRO A 156 10.19 12.48 -8.81
N ARG A 157 10.79 12.98 -7.72
CA ARG A 157 12.20 13.40 -7.70
C ARG A 157 12.99 12.69 -6.62
N ALA A 158 14.26 12.41 -6.90
CA ALA A 158 15.23 11.95 -5.92
C ALA A 158 16.32 13.00 -5.73
N LYS A 159 16.76 13.15 -4.49
CA LYS A 159 18.03 13.78 -4.15
C LYS A 159 19.10 12.69 -4.16
N LYS A 160 20.11 12.81 -5.01
CA LYS A 160 21.20 11.83 -5.13
C LYS A 160 22.55 12.44 -4.76
N GLY A 161 23.44 11.60 -4.22
CA GLY A 161 24.80 11.97 -3.84
C GLY A 161 25.08 11.75 -2.36
N ARG A 162 25.82 12.68 -1.75
CA ARG A 162 26.27 12.61 -0.35
C ARG A 162 26.06 13.94 0.38
N PRO A 163 26.09 13.96 1.72
CA PRO A 163 26.06 15.22 2.47
C PRO A 163 27.13 16.20 1.95
N GLY A 164 26.74 17.45 1.72
CA GLY A 164 27.59 18.48 1.15
C GLY A 164 27.76 18.45 -0.38
N LYS A 165 27.45 17.34 -1.07
CA LYS A 165 27.50 17.25 -2.55
C LYS A 165 26.38 16.36 -3.10
N TRP A 166 25.30 17.01 -3.54
CA TRP A 166 24.09 16.34 -4.02
C TRP A 166 23.45 17.08 -5.20
N TYR A 167 22.58 16.40 -5.93
CA TYR A 167 21.76 16.97 -7.01
C TYR A 167 20.36 16.35 -7.01
N PHE A 168 19.38 17.04 -7.62
CA PHE A 168 18.05 16.49 -7.86
C PHE A 168 17.98 15.81 -9.22
N THR A 169 17.28 14.68 -9.30
CA THR A 169 16.98 13.99 -10.54
C THR A 169 15.51 13.55 -10.56
N GLU A 170 14.90 13.56 -11.73
CA GLU A 170 13.55 13.02 -11.92
C GLU A 170 13.63 11.51 -12.05
N LEU A 171 12.73 10.81 -11.36
CA LEU A 171 12.66 9.34 -11.38
C LEU A 171 11.73 8.84 -12.50
N SER A 172 10.85 9.69 -12.99
CA SER A 172 9.92 9.42 -14.09
C SER A 172 9.46 10.74 -14.70
N SER A 173 9.11 10.73 -15.99
CA SER A 173 8.48 11.86 -16.67
C SER A 173 6.97 11.96 -16.39
N LYS A 174 6.34 10.91 -15.83
CA LYS A 174 4.92 10.90 -15.48
C LYS A 174 4.69 11.67 -14.17
N THR A 175 3.77 12.63 -14.19
CA THR A 175 3.35 13.35 -12.99
C THR A 175 2.51 12.43 -12.08
N LEU A 176 2.68 12.60 -10.77
CA LEU A 176 1.90 11.86 -9.79
C LEU A 176 0.54 12.50 -9.60
N THR A 177 -0.51 11.69 -9.61
CA THR A 177 -1.85 12.12 -9.20
C THR A 177 -1.99 12.07 -7.69
N ARG A 178 -3.01 12.74 -7.16
CA ARG A 178 -3.38 12.64 -5.74
C ARG A 178 -3.62 11.18 -5.31
N SER A 179 -4.31 10.41 -6.15
CA SER A 179 -4.59 8.98 -5.89
C SER A 179 -3.32 8.14 -5.77
N ASP A 180 -2.30 8.43 -6.59
CA ASP A 180 -1.01 7.74 -6.52
C ASP A 180 -0.35 7.95 -5.15
N ILE A 181 -0.36 9.19 -4.65
CA ILE A 181 0.28 9.55 -3.38
C ILE A 181 -0.52 9.05 -2.19
N GLU A 182 -1.86 9.18 -2.21
CA GLU A 182 -2.72 8.63 -1.16
C GLU A 182 -2.57 7.11 -1.04
N SER A 183 -2.51 6.40 -2.18
CA SER A 183 -2.31 4.96 -2.21
C SER A 183 -0.96 4.56 -1.61
N LEU A 184 0.11 5.26 -1.99
CA LEU A 184 1.45 5.01 -1.45
C LEU A 184 1.53 5.34 0.04
N ALA A 185 0.91 6.44 0.49
CA ALA A 185 0.84 6.82 1.90
C ALA A 185 0.16 5.75 2.75
N ASN A 186 -0.98 5.22 2.28
CA ASN A 186 -1.71 4.15 2.96
C ASN A 186 -0.86 2.86 3.03
N GLU A 187 -0.18 2.50 1.94
CA GLU A 187 0.74 1.36 1.93
C GLU A 187 1.87 1.55 2.95
N ILE A 188 2.52 2.71 2.99
CA ILE A 188 3.59 3.00 3.96
C ILE A 188 3.09 2.82 5.40
N ILE A 189 1.90 3.36 5.71
CA ILE A 189 1.30 3.27 7.05
C ILE A 189 0.95 1.81 7.40
N GLU A 190 0.42 1.05 6.46
CA GLU A 190 0.05 -0.35 6.67
C GLU A 190 1.28 -1.25 6.86
N VAL A 191 2.29 -1.11 6.00
CA VAL A 191 3.54 -1.86 6.10
C VAL A 191 4.27 -1.51 7.40
N ALA A 192 4.27 -0.24 7.81
CA ALA A 192 4.89 0.17 9.07
C ALA A 192 4.26 -0.51 10.30
N LYS A 193 2.99 -0.91 10.26
CA LYS A 193 2.35 -1.64 11.37
C LYS A 193 2.72 -3.12 11.41
N SER A 194 3.26 -3.68 10.33
CA SER A 194 3.48 -5.12 10.16
C SER A 194 4.95 -5.53 10.15
N VAL A 195 5.89 -4.60 9.95
CA VAL A 195 7.32 -4.91 9.90
C VAL A 195 8.02 -4.68 11.26
N PRO A 196 9.01 -5.52 11.65
CA PRO A 196 9.66 -5.44 12.96
C PRO A 196 10.33 -4.10 13.31
N ASN A 197 10.73 -3.33 12.28
CA ASN A 197 11.37 -2.02 12.42
C ASN A 197 10.48 -0.90 11.84
N GLY A 198 9.17 -1.11 11.85
CA GLY A 198 8.17 -0.17 11.38
C GLY A 198 7.35 0.36 12.55
N PHE A 199 7.15 1.67 12.61
CA PHE A 199 6.21 2.28 13.54
C PHE A 199 5.87 3.72 13.10
N ILE A 200 4.75 4.23 13.60
CA ILE A 200 4.35 5.62 13.41
C ILE A 200 5.00 6.44 14.53
N GLU A 201 5.91 7.35 14.18
CA GLU A 201 6.56 8.26 15.13
C GLU A 201 5.59 9.32 15.63
N ILE A 202 4.88 9.97 14.68
CA ILE A 202 3.97 11.08 14.94
C ILE A 202 2.80 10.96 13.99
N ASP A 203 1.58 11.13 14.50
CA ASP A 203 0.39 11.30 13.67
C ASP A 203 -0.43 12.49 14.18
N ARG A 204 -0.49 13.54 13.37
CA ARG A 204 -1.20 14.79 13.68
C ARG A 204 -1.94 15.29 12.45
N ALA A 205 -2.87 16.22 12.66
CA ALA A 205 -3.64 16.81 11.56
C ALA A 205 -2.70 17.35 10.46
N GLY A 206 -2.85 16.83 9.24
CA GLY A 206 -2.04 17.21 8.08
C GLY A 206 -0.63 16.62 8.00
N SER A 207 -0.14 15.85 8.99
CA SER A 207 1.23 15.33 8.97
C SER A 207 1.39 14.02 9.74
N THR A 208 1.97 13.02 9.08
CA THR A 208 2.30 11.71 9.65
C THR A 208 3.77 11.41 9.40
N ILE A 209 4.51 11.01 10.44
CA ILE A 209 5.91 10.57 10.33
C ILE A 209 5.97 9.08 10.66
N VAL A 210 6.59 8.32 9.78
CA VAL A 210 6.65 6.86 9.82
C VAL A 210 8.10 6.42 9.74
N GLN A 211 8.54 5.63 10.71
CA GLN A 211 9.76 4.85 10.59
C GLN A 211 9.39 3.55 9.86
N LEU A 212 10.07 3.25 8.75
CA LEU A 212 9.83 2.07 7.93
C LEU A 212 11.16 1.38 7.61
N GLY A 213 11.59 0.49 8.51
CA GLY A 213 12.88 -0.16 8.39
C GLY A 213 14.02 0.86 8.42
N GLY A 214 14.80 0.91 7.34
CA GLY A 214 15.88 1.89 7.15
C GLY A 214 15.44 3.23 6.55
N TYR A 215 14.15 3.53 6.50
CA TYR A 215 13.62 4.76 5.94
C TYR A 215 12.84 5.53 6.99
N ARG A 216 13.00 6.85 6.99
CA ARG A 216 12.10 7.76 7.71
C ARG A 216 11.24 8.48 6.68
N VAL A 217 9.94 8.32 6.78
CA VAL A 217 8.98 8.79 5.79
C VAL A 217 8.08 9.84 6.42
N ILE A 218 8.00 11.00 5.79
CA ILE A 218 7.17 12.13 6.18
C ILE A 218 6.06 12.24 5.14
N ILE A 219 4.83 12.15 5.60
CA ILE A 219 3.63 12.29 4.79
C ILE A 219 2.96 13.60 5.23
N THR A 220 2.74 14.52 4.30
CA THR A 220 2.02 15.77 4.57
C THR A 220 0.83 15.94 3.63
N ARG A 221 -0.20 16.60 4.13
CA ARG A 221 -1.46 16.88 3.43
C ARG A 221 -2.06 18.17 4.01
N PRO A 222 -3.01 18.82 3.32
CA PRO A 222 -3.72 19.97 3.86
C PRO A 222 -4.23 19.71 5.29
N PRO A 223 -4.08 20.67 6.22
CA PRO A 223 -3.64 22.06 6.02
C PRO A 223 -2.11 22.30 6.09
N MET A 224 -1.28 21.27 6.29
CA MET A 224 0.18 21.42 6.48
C MET A 224 0.95 21.64 5.18
N SER A 225 0.36 21.27 4.05
CA SER A 225 0.92 21.44 2.70
C SER A 225 -0.19 21.77 1.72
N ASP A 226 0.16 22.35 0.56
CA ASP A 226 -0.79 22.75 -0.48
C ASP A 226 -1.48 21.55 -1.16
N GLY A 227 -0.92 20.35 -0.99
CA GLY A 227 -1.41 19.10 -1.55
C GLY A 227 -0.82 17.91 -0.82
N TRP A 228 -1.10 16.70 -1.30
CA TRP A 228 -0.46 15.49 -0.76
C TRP A 228 1.01 15.40 -1.16
N GLU A 229 1.86 15.15 -0.17
CA GLU A 229 3.31 15.02 -0.34
C GLU A 229 3.86 13.86 0.51
N ILE A 230 4.83 13.15 -0.04
CA ILE A 230 5.61 12.13 0.68
C ILE A 230 7.09 12.45 0.47
N THR A 231 7.80 12.65 1.57
CA THR A 231 9.27 12.72 1.60
C THR A 231 9.81 11.53 2.36
N ALA A 232 10.55 10.66 1.67
CA ALA A 232 11.26 9.56 2.31
C ALA A 232 12.75 9.86 2.33
N VAL A 233 13.37 9.73 3.49
CA VAL A 233 14.82 9.83 3.64
C VAL A 233 15.35 8.48 4.06
N ARG A 234 16.43 8.03 3.41
CA ARG A 234 17.28 7.00 3.99
C ARG A 234 18.18 7.75 4.97
N PRO A 235 18.11 7.52 6.29
CA PRO A 235 19.01 8.18 7.23
C PRO A 235 20.43 7.91 6.76
N ILE A 236 21.09 8.98 6.33
CA ILE A 236 22.40 8.90 5.73
C ILE A 236 23.38 8.71 6.86
N ILE A 237 23.93 7.49 6.89
CA ILE A 237 25.20 7.13 7.52
C ILE A 237 25.11 7.05 9.05
N LYS A 238 25.23 5.83 9.58
CA LYS A 238 25.96 5.64 10.84
C LYS A 238 27.39 6.03 10.51
N LEU A 239 27.80 7.25 10.86
CA LEU A 239 29.19 7.64 10.69
C LEU A 239 29.97 6.72 11.62
N SER A 240 30.92 5.98 11.07
CA SER A 240 31.92 5.33 11.89
C SER A 240 32.75 6.43 12.56
N LEU A 241 33.35 6.15 13.73
CA LEU A 241 34.23 7.12 14.38
C LEU A 241 35.38 7.57 13.44
N ASN A 242 35.79 6.71 12.51
CA ASN A 242 36.79 6.99 11.48
C ASN A 242 36.35 8.10 10.50
N ASP A 243 35.04 8.24 10.23
CA ASP A 243 34.53 9.26 9.32
C ASP A 243 34.61 10.68 9.91
N TYR A 244 34.79 10.79 11.23
CA TYR A 244 34.98 12.08 11.92
C TYR A 244 36.43 12.58 11.89
N ASN A 245 37.35 11.82 11.29
CA ASN A 245 38.78 12.14 11.19
C ASN A 245 39.36 12.59 12.54
N LEU A 246 39.00 11.86 13.61
CA LEU A 246 39.45 12.13 14.96
C LEU A 246 40.97 11.86 15.07
N PRO A 247 41.71 12.61 15.89
CA PRO A 247 43.13 12.31 16.11
C PRO A 247 43.32 10.90 16.68
N ASP A 248 44.37 10.19 16.27
CA ASP A 248 44.65 8.80 16.69
C ASP A 248 44.65 8.66 18.23
N ARG A 249 45.21 9.65 18.93
CA ARG A 249 45.23 9.68 20.41
C ARG A 249 43.83 9.71 21.04
N LEU A 250 42.84 10.29 20.36
CA LEU A 250 41.45 10.31 20.82
C LEU A 250 40.77 8.97 20.52
N MET A 251 41.06 8.35 19.38
CA MET A 251 40.56 7.02 19.02
C MET A 251 41.04 5.95 20.02
N GLU A 252 42.34 5.87 20.29
CA GLU A 252 42.92 4.96 21.29
C GLU A 252 42.27 5.15 22.68
N ARG A 253 42.01 6.41 23.06
CA ARG A 253 41.38 6.72 24.34
C ARG A 253 39.93 6.24 24.41
N LEU A 254 39.18 6.35 23.32
CA LEU A 254 37.80 5.88 23.22
C LEU A 254 37.74 4.34 23.23
N GLU A 255 38.70 3.67 22.59
CA GLU A 255 38.74 2.21 22.49
C GLU A 255 39.22 1.52 23.77
N GLU A 256 40.25 2.05 24.44
CA GLU A 256 40.95 1.32 25.50
C GLU A 256 40.60 1.78 26.93
N LYS A 257 40.07 2.99 27.11
CA LYS A 257 40.04 3.65 28.44
C LYS A 257 38.73 4.31 28.83
N ALA A 258 37.90 4.72 27.87
CA ALA A 258 36.72 5.53 28.16
C ALA A 258 35.49 4.64 28.42
N GLU A 259 35.08 4.50 29.68
CA GLU A 259 33.87 3.76 30.06
C GLU A 259 32.63 4.66 30.22
N GLY A 260 32.83 5.96 30.45
CA GLY A 260 31.77 6.96 30.58
C GLY A 260 32.03 8.18 29.71
N ILE A 261 31.22 8.37 28.67
CA ILE A 261 31.39 9.43 27.66
C ILE A 261 30.16 10.34 27.67
N LEU A 262 30.39 11.66 27.74
CA LEU A 262 29.36 12.67 27.63
C LEU A 262 29.57 13.49 26.35
N ILE A 263 28.60 13.43 25.44
CA ILE A 263 28.62 14.16 24.17
C ILE A 263 27.78 15.42 24.32
N ALA A 264 28.43 16.59 24.29
CA ALA A 264 27.81 17.89 24.51
C ALA A 264 27.91 18.81 23.28
N GLY A 265 27.06 19.84 23.23
CA GLY A 265 26.96 20.78 22.11
C GLY A 265 25.55 21.36 21.94
N ALA A 266 25.41 22.43 21.17
CA ALA A 266 24.12 23.09 20.92
C ALA A 266 23.11 22.17 20.20
N PRO A 267 21.78 22.43 20.30
CA PRO A 267 20.78 21.72 19.50
C PRO A 267 21.10 21.75 18.00
N GLY A 268 20.88 20.64 17.31
CA GLY A 268 21.16 20.51 15.86
C GLY A 268 22.62 20.24 15.47
N MET A 269 23.57 20.20 16.41
CA MET A 269 25.00 19.98 16.12
C MET A 269 25.39 18.50 15.89
N GLY A 270 24.44 17.62 15.56
CA GLY A 270 24.76 16.22 15.23
C GLY A 270 25.19 15.33 16.41
N LYS A 271 24.90 15.72 17.67
CA LYS A 271 25.24 14.92 18.86
C LYS A 271 24.66 13.50 18.81
N THR A 272 23.40 13.37 18.41
CA THR A 272 22.70 12.09 18.23
C THR A 272 23.26 11.28 17.06
N THR A 273 23.97 11.93 16.14
CA THR A 273 24.62 11.27 15.00
C THR A 273 26.02 10.76 15.37
N PHE A 274 26.71 11.45 16.30
CA PHE A 274 28.03 11.06 16.81
C PHE A 274 27.97 9.99 17.91
N ALA A 275 26.90 9.98 18.71
CA ALA A 275 26.62 8.96 19.73
C ALA A 275 26.13 7.64 19.08
#